data_AF-A0AAD9XT93-F1
#
_entry.id   AF-A0AAD9XT93-F1
#
_cell.length_a   1.000
_cell.length_b   1.000
_cell.length_c   1.000
_cell.angle_alpha   90.00
_cell.angle_beta   90.00
_cell.angle_gamma   90.00
#
_symmetry.space_group_name_H-M   'P 1'
#
loop_
_entity.id
_entity.type
_entity.pdbx_description
1 polymer ?
#
loop_
_entity_poly.entity_id
_entity_poly.type
_entity_poly.pdbx_seq_one_letter_code
_entity_poly.pdbx_strand_id
1 'polypeptide(L)' 'MTCDLSRAKLIANTTQGNGDRGDQVQFVLKRWQPYYFVCGERGNLHCKDGAMKFFVMPSFPLSLSSSLSVN' A
#
# COMPACT_ATOMS: atom_id res chain seq x y z
N MET A 1 1.15 -10.12 7.59
CA MET A 1 1.68 -10.35 6.23
C MET A 1 2.97 -11.18 6.34
N THR A 2 3.03 -12.36 5.73
CA THR A 2 4.14 -13.34 5.83
C THR A 2 5.07 -13.36 4.60
N CYS A 3 4.93 -12.40 3.69
CA CYS A 3 5.65 -12.37 2.40
C CYS A 3 5.36 -13.59 1.50
N ASP A 4 4.22 -14.26 1.70
CA ASP A 4 3.64 -15.16 0.72
C ASP A 4 2.88 -14.36 -0.33
N LEU A 5 3.41 -14.33 -1.55
CA LEU A 5 2.87 -13.58 -2.68
C LEU A 5 2.10 -14.45 -3.67
N SER A 6 1.84 -15.73 -3.35
CA SER A 6 1.11 -16.66 -4.23
C SER A 6 -0.27 -16.15 -4.65
N ARG A 7 -0.89 -15.30 -3.82
CA ARG A 7 -2.19 -14.67 -4.05
C ARG A 7 -2.11 -13.15 -4.26
N ALA A 8 -0.90 -12.59 -4.31
CA ALA A 8 -0.70 -11.17 -4.52
C ALA A 8 -0.96 -10.79 -5.99
N LYS A 9 -1.40 -9.56 -6.21
CA LYS A 9 -1.53 -8.98 -7.55
C LYS A 9 -0.37 -8.02 -7.77
N LEU A 10 0.35 -8.20 -8.88
CA LEU A 10 1.35 -7.23 -9.31
C LEU A 10 0.63 -5.94 -9.72
N ILE A 11 1.00 -4.83 -9.06
CA ILE A 11 0.46 -3.49 -9.36
C ILE A 11 1.50 -2.57 -10.00
N ALA A 12 2.78 -2.87 -9.80
CA ALA A 12 3.93 -2.13 -10.31
C ALA A 12 5.12 -3.08 -10.45
N ASN A 13 5.93 -2.94 -11.50
CA ASN A 13 7.25 -3.56 -11.60
C ASN A 13 8.36 -2.54 -11.26
N THR A 14 9.62 -2.98 -11.29
CA THR A 14 10.79 -2.17 -10.92
C THR A 14 11.11 -1.03 -11.89
N THR A 15 10.49 -1.00 -13.08
CA THR A 15 10.67 0.06 -14.08
C THR A 15 9.53 1.09 -14.05
N GLN A 16 8.46 0.82 -13.32
CA GLN A 16 7.29 1.69 -13.19
C GLN A 16 7.40 2.57 -11.93
N GLY A 17 6.78 3.75 -11.97
CA GLY A 17 6.76 4.69 -10.84
C GLY A 17 7.99 5.58 -10.68
N ASN A 18 8.97 5.49 -11.59
CA ASN A 18 10.10 6.41 -11.67
C ASN A 18 9.68 7.65 -12.49
N GLY A 19 9.33 8.76 -11.82
CA GLY A 19 9.04 10.04 -12.50
C GLY A 19 10.26 10.48 -13.30
N ASP A 20 10.15 10.65 -14.63
CA ASP A 20 9.87 11.95 -15.25
C ASP A 20 8.98 11.88 -16.52
N ARG A 21 8.56 10.68 -17.00
CA ARG A 21 7.81 10.52 -18.26
C ARG A 21 6.73 9.43 -18.27
N GLY A 22 5.77 9.51 -17.34
CA GLY A 22 4.41 8.98 -17.60
C GLY A 22 4.02 7.62 -17.00
N ASP A 23 4.93 6.85 -16.41
CA ASP A 23 4.60 5.51 -15.89
C ASP A 23 4.23 5.51 -14.40
N GLN A 24 3.34 6.41 -13.99
CA GLN A 24 2.87 6.46 -12.60
C GLN A 24 1.89 5.32 -12.31
N VAL A 25 2.09 4.63 -11.19
CA VAL A 25 1.18 3.59 -10.73
C VAL A 25 0.18 4.19 -9.74
N GLN A 26 -1.11 4.11 -10.08
CA GLN A 26 -2.20 4.52 -9.20
C GLN A 26 -2.94 3.29 -8.67
N PHE A 27 -3.16 3.26 -7.35
CA PHE A 27 -3.95 2.22 -6.70
C PHE A 27 -5.05 2.85 -5.85
N VAL A 28 -6.30 2.56 -6.19
CA VAL A 28 -7.48 3.08 -5.47
C VAL A 28 -7.94 2.08 -4.42
N LEU A 29 -8.06 2.55 -3.18
CA LEU A 29 -8.56 1.77 -2.05
C LEU A 29 -10.10 1.74 -2.09
N LYS A 30 -10.70 0.58 -2.39
CA LYS A 30 -12.15 0.44 -2.62
C LYS A 30 -12.95 -0.09 -1.42
N ARG A 31 -12.29 -0.66 -0.41
CA ARG A 31 -12.92 -1.33 0.73
C ARG A 31 -12.27 -0.85 2.02
N TRP A 32 -13.05 -0.74 3.09
CA TRP A 32 -12.51 -0.42 4.41
C TRP A 32 -11.84 -1.66 5.03
N GLN A 33 -10.57 -1.88 4.66
CA GLN A 33 -9.73 -2.97 5.12
C GLN A 33 -8.25 -2.58 4.93
N PRO A 34 -7.30 -3.21 5.65
CA PRO A 34 -5.87 -2.98 5.40
C PRO A 34 -5.47 -3.51 4.02
N TYR A 35 -4.70 -2.71 3.28
CA TYR A 35 -4.05 -3.09 2.03
C TYR A 35 -2.56 -3.20 2.27
N TYR A 36 -1.98 -4.35 1.93
CA TYR A 36 -0.55 -4.60 2.08
C TYR A 36 0.16 -4.43 0.74
N PHE A 37 1.21 -3.62 0.74
CA PHE A 37 2.11 -3.42 -0.40
C PHE A 37 3.48 -3.97 -0.05
N VAL A 38 4.07 -4.70 -0.98
CA VAL A 38 5.31 -5.46 -0.76
C VAL A 38 6.12 -5.54 -2.04
N CYS A 39 7.44 -5.65 -1.89
CA CYS A 39 8.34 -5.95 -3.00
C CYS A 39 8.54 -7.47 -3.13
N GLY A 40 8.14 -8.05 -4.27
CA GLY A 40 8.30 -9.48 -4.57
C GLY A 40 9.62 -9.86 -5.22
N GLU A 41 10.50 -8.88 -5.46
CA GLU A 41 11.79 -9.10 -6.11
C GLU A 41 12.70 -10.02 -5.30
N ARG A 42 13.67 -10.62 -6.00
CA ARG A 42 14.67 -11.53 -5.42
C ARG A 42 14.03 -12.68 -4.63
N GLY A 43 12.92 -13.24 -5.12
CA GLY A 43 12.25 -14.37 -4.46
C GLY A 43 11.67 -14.00 -3.09
N ASN A 44 11.05 -12.82 -2.98
CA ASN A 44 10.49 -12.24 -1.75
C ASN A 44 11.52 -11.82 -0.68
N LEU A 45 12.83 -11.85 -0.97
CA LEU A 45 13.88 -11.46 -0.03
C LEU A 45 13.75 -10.00 0.42
N HIS A 46 13.39 -9.09 -0.50
CA HIS A 46 13.15 -7.69 -0.17
C HIS A 46 12.01 -7.52 0.86
N CYS A 47 10.96 -8.33 0.80
CA CYS A 47 9.87 -8.31 1.78
C CYS A 47 10.26 -8.95 3.12
N LYS A 48 11.00 -10.08 3.07
CA LYS A 48 11.37 -10.87 4.25
C LYS A 48 12.46 -10.19 5.08
N ASP A 49 13.59 -9.90 4.45
CA ASP A 49 14.81 -9.44 5.11
C ASP A 49 15.03 -7.94 4.90
N GLY A 50 14.68 -7.44 3.72
CA GLY A 50 14.79 -6.00 3.40
C GLY A 50 13.68 -5.13 3.98
N ALA A 51 12.70 -5.71 4.66
CA ALA A 51 11.52 -5.05 5.22
C ALA A 51 10.77 -4.12 4.23
N MET A 52 10.88 -4.35 2.93
CA MET A 52 10.19 -3.60 1.87
C MET A 52 8.72 -4.03 1.80
N LYS A 53 7.99 -3.66 2.85
CA LYS A 53 6.58 -3.92 3.05
C LYS A 53 5.99 -2.79 3.88
N PHE A 54 4.78 -2.39 3.53
CA PHE A 54 3.99 -1.46 4.32
C PHE A 54 2.50 -1.79 4.14
N PHE A 55 1.67 -1.22 5.00
CA PHE A 55 0.23 -1.28 4.83
C PHE A 55 -0.35 0.11 4.83
N VAL A 56 -1.47 0.27 4.14
CA VAL A 56 -2.31 1.45 4.23
C VAL A 56 -3.73 1.01 4.61
N MET A 57 -4.41 1.85 5.37
CA MET A 57 -5.78 1.62 5.82
C MET A 57 -6.58 2.86 5.39
N PRO A 58 -7.67 2.73 4.63
CA PRO A 58 -8.52 3.86 4.33
C PRO A 58 -9.03 4.45 5.63
N SER A 59 -8.74 5.72 5.92
CA SER A 59 -9.33 6.37 7.09
C SER A 59 -10.85 6.19 7.03
N PHE A 60 -11.46 5.89 8.19
CA PHE A 60 -12.89 6.06 8.30
C PHE A 60 -13.23 7.48 7.85
N PRO A 61 -14.32 7.71 7.11
CA PRO A 61 -14.91 9.03 7.05
C PRO A 61 -15.35 9.37 8.48
N LEU A 62 -14.47 9.96 9.28
CA LEU A 62 -14.84 10.66 10.49
C LEU A 62 -15.60 11.92 10.06
N SER A 63 -16.82 11.75 9.56
CA SER A 63 -17.89 12.71 9.81
C SER A 63 -18.62 12.31 11.09
N LEU A 64 -17.90 11.81 12.10
CA LEU A 64 -18.41 11.89 13.45
C LEU A 64 -18.26 13.35 13.85
N SER A 65 -19.39 14.07 13.80
CA SER A 65 -19.65 15.31 14.52
C SER A 65 -18.80 15.36 15.80
N SER A 66 -17.82 16.25 15.80
CA SER A 66 -17.11 16.65 17.01
C SER A 66 -16.76 18.12 16.83
N SER A 67 -17.82 18.94 16.87
CA SER A 67 -17.73 20.24 17.56
C SER A 67 -17.28 19.98 19.00
N LEU A 68 -16.02 19.62 19.21
CA LEU A 68 -15.34 19.82 20.47
C LEU A 68 -14.73 21.21 20.38
N SER A 69 -15.61 22.20 20.53
CA SER A 69 -15.19 23.52 20.99
C SER A 69 -14.69 23.30 22.40
N VAL A 70 -13.37 23.30 22.57
CA VAL A 70 -12.77 23.44 23.89
C VAL A 70 -13.03 24.89 24.29
N ASN A 71 -13.79 25.06 25.38
CA ASN A 71 -14.01 26.33 26.06
C ASN A 71 -12.68 26.88 26.59
#